data_AF-A0A2E4W7F6-F1
#
_entry.id   AF-A0A2E4W7F6-F1
#
_cell.length_a   1.000
_cell.length_b   1.000
_cell.length_c   1.000
_cell.angle_alpha   90.00
_cell.angle_beta   90.00
_cell.angle_gamma   90.00
#
_symmetry.space_group_name_H-M   'P 1'
#
loop_
_entity.id
_entity.type
_entity.pdbx_description
1 polymer ?
#
loop_
_entity_poly.entity_id
_entity_poly.type
_entity_poly.pdbx_seq_one_letter_code
_entity_poly.pdbx_strand_id
1 'polypeptide(L)'
;MQKVTIYALKLVEGKYYIGMTRNMERRYREHKLGRGAAWTKMYRPIEILEATEYPDDGQTDFDLIEHQLTINYAYALGRDNVRGGRFVNSIATGRQVFPHCFGQWEKGKSDPRIKKPVWVV
;
A
#
# COMPACT_ATOMS: atom_id res chain seq x y z
N MET A 1 -4.22 -22.66 -12.18
CA MET A 1 -4.90 -21.63 -11.36
C MET A 1 -4.31 -20.28 -11.69
N GLN A 2 -5.17 -19.25 -11.81
CA GLN A 2 -4.70 -17.86 -11.86
C GLN A 2 -4.29 -17.42 -10.45
N LYS A 3 -3.33 -16.50 -10.37
CA LYS A 3 -2.87 -15.91 -9.11
C LYS A 3 -2.97 -14.39 -9.18
N VAL A 4 -3.22 -13.78 -8.03
CA VAL A 4 -3.17 -12.33 -7.84
C VAL A 4 -2.04 -12.04 -6.87
N THR A 5 -1.09 -11.20 -7.28
CA THR A 5 0.00 -10.71 -6.44
C THR A 5 -0.39 -9.36 -5.85
N ILE A 6 -0.40 -9.26 -4.53
CA ILE A 6 -0.53 -7.99 -3.81
C ILE A 6 0.86 -7.59 -3.35
N TYR A 7 1.26 -6.35 -3.62
CA TYR A 7 2.64 -5.89 -3.41
C TYR A 7 2.71 -4.48 -2.85
N ALA A 8 3.81 -4.22 -2.13
CA ALA A 8 4.19 -2.91 -1.62
C ALA A 8 5.52 -2.48 -2.26
N LEU A 9 5.54 -1.27 -2.82
CA LEU A 9 6.72 -0.63 -3.39
C LEU A 9 7.16 0.51 -2.49
N LYS A 10 8.48 0.59 -2.26
CA LYS A 10 9.11 1.81 -1.77
C LYS A 10 9.46 2.68 -2.97
N LEU A 11 9.10 3.95 -2.87
CA LEU A 11 9.38 4.97 -3.86
C LEU A 11 10.41 5.96 -3.29
N VAL A 12 10.91 6.84 -4.15
CA VAL A 12 11.73 7.98 -3.75
C VAL A 12 11.01 8.88 -2.74
N GLU A 13 11.80 9.65 -1.99
CA GLU A 13 11.31 10.60 -0.97
C GLU A 13 10.49 9.97 0.17
N GLY A 14 10.74 8.70 0.48
CA GLY A 14 10.05 7.99 1.55
C GLY A 14 8.55 7.82 1.28
N LYS A 15 8.17 7.74 0.00
CA LYS A 15 6.79 7.45 -0.43
C LYS A 15 6.63 5.97 -0.69
N TYR A 16 5.40 5.47 -0.56
CA TYR A 16 5.08 4.07 -0.68
C TYR A 16 3.84 3.89 -1.54
N TYR A 17 3.83 2.80 -2.31
CA TYR A 17 2.70 2.42 -3.15
C TYR A 17 2.29 0.99 -2.91
N ILE A 18 1.00 0.76 -2.68
CA ILE A 18 0.41 -0.57 -2.56
C ILE A 18 -0.46 -0.80 -3.79
N GLY A 19 -0.37 -2.00 -4.35
CA GLY A 19 -1.19 -2.39 -5.48
C GLY A 19 -1.37 -3.89 -5.58
N MET A 20 -2.35 -4.30 -6.37
CA MET A 20 -2.52 -5.69 -6.80
C MET A 20 -2.31 -5.85 -8.31
N THR A 21 -1.87 -7.03 -8.75
CA THR A 21 -1.70 -7.36 -10.16
C THR A 21 -1.75 -8.86 -10.39
N ARG A 22 -2.22 -9.29 -11.55
CA ARG A 22 -2.11 -10.69 -12.01
C ARG A 22 -0.78 -10.98 -12.71
N ASN A 23 -0.02 -9.94 -13.04
CA ASN A 23 1.28 -10.06 -13.69
C ASN A 23 2.25 -9.03 -13.11
N MET A 24 3.07 -9.48 -12.16
CA MET A 24 3.99 -8.61 -11.42
C MET A 24 5.11 -8.05 -12.32
N GLU A 25 5.69 -8.88 -13.17
CA GLU A 25 6.80 -8.48 -14.04
C GLU A 25 6.39 -7.36 -15.00
N ARG A 26 5.26 -7.54 -15.69
CA ARG A 26 4.71 -6.53 -16.59
C ARG A 26 4.42 -5.24 -15.82
N ARG A 27 3.77 -5.34 -14.66
CA ARG A 27 3.36 -4.17 -13.87
C ARG A 27 4.56 -3.38 -13.36
N TYR A 28 5.57 -4.07 -12.86
CA TYR A 28 6.81 -3.45 -12.42
C TYR A 28 7.54 -2.74 -13.56
N ARG A 29 7.56 -3.33 -14.77
CA ARG A 29 8.10 -2.69 -15.97
C ARG A 29 7.31 -1.44 -16.36
N GLU A 30 5.97 -1.47 -16.28
CA GLU A 30 5.12 -0.29 -16.51
C GLU A 30 5.43 0.84 -15.51
N HIS A 31 5.62 0.52 -14.23
CA HIS A 31 6.02 1.51 -13.21
C HIS A 31 7.40 2.10 -13.52
N LYS A 32 8.39 1.28 -13.88
CA LYS A 32 9.73 1.75 -14.30
C LYS A 32 9.69 2.66 -15.52
N LEU A 33 8.79 2.38 -16.47
CA LEU A 33 8.63 3.15 -17.71
C LEU A 33 7.72 4.40 -17.54
N GLY A 34 7.29 4.73 -16.31
CA GLY A 34 6.42 5.88 -16.06
C GLY A 34 4.99 5.72 -16.62
N ARG A 35 4.56 4.49 -16.92
CA ARG A 35 3.20 4.16 -17.39
C ARG A 35 2.29 3.64 -16.28
N GLY A 36 2.77 3.60 -15.04
CA GLY A 36 2.02 3.17 -13.87
C GLY A 36 1.02 4.21 -13.34
N ALA A 37 0.58 4.02 -12.10
CA ALA A 37 -0.28 4.97 -11.38
C ALA A 37 0.36 6.36 -11.29
N ALA A 38 -0.46 7.42 -11.22
CA ALA A 38 0.01 8.81 -11.10
C ALA A 38 1.05 8.99 -9.97
N TRP A 39 0.83 8.31 -8.83
CA TRP A 39 1.75 8.31 -7.69
C TRP A 39 3.15 7.76 -8.07
N THR A 40 3.20 6.65 -8.79
CA THR A 40 4.45 6.04 -9.24
C THR A 40 5.11 6.75 -10.42
N LYS A 41 4.39 7.64 -11.11
CA LYS A 41 4.96 8.56 -12.10
C LYS A 41 5.67 9.72 -11.41
N MET A 42 5.07 10.24 -10.35
CA MET A 42 5.64 11.31 -9.53
C MET A 42 6.85 10.82 -8.73
N TYR A 43 6.70 9.65 -8.09
CA TYR A 43 7.74 9.04 -7.25
C TYR A 43 8.17 7.70 -7.85
N ARG A 44 9.38 7.66 -8.41
CA ARG A 44 9.93 6.44 -9.02
C ARG A 44 10.10 5.32 -7.99
N PRO A 45 9.80 4.06 -8.35
CA PRO A 45 10.03 2.92 -7.47
C PRO A 45 11.52 2.64 -7.29
N ILE A 46 11.91 2.42 -6.04
CA ILE A 46 13.27 2.03 -5.63
C ILE A 46 13.33 0.51 -5.48
N GLU A 47 12.44 -0.06 -4.67
CA GLU A 47 12.47 -1.46 -4.27
C GLU A 47 11.05 -2.02 -4.05
N ILE A 48 10.91 -3.33 -4.17
CA ILE A 48 9.72 -4.08 -3.78
C ILE A 48 9.93 -4.53 -2.34
N LEU A 49 9.11 -4.06 -1.42
CA LEU A 49 9.23 -4.39 0.01
C LEU A 49 8.57 -5.73 0.32
N GLU A 50 7.36 -5.92 -0.20
CA GLU A 50 6.56 -7.12 0.01
C GLU A 50 5.82 -7.46 -1.29
N ALA A 51 5.69 -8.75 -1.59
CA ALA A 51 4.89 -9.26 -2.69
C ALA A 51 4.37 -10.64 -2.31
N THR A 52 3.06 -10.75 -2.11
CA THR A 52 2.39 -11.99 -1.70
C THR A 52 1.46 -12.44 -2.81
N GLU A 53 1.62 -13.69 -3.24
CA GLU A 53 0.72 -14.32 -4.20
C GLU A 53 -0.45 -14.99 -3.50
N TYR A 54 -1.66 -14.74 -4.02
CA TYR A 54 -2.88 -15.35 -3.58
C TYR A 54 -3.51 -16.14 -4.73
N PRO A 55 -4.09 -17.33 -4.47
CA PRO A 55 -4.84 -18.06 -5.47
C PRO A 55 -6.12 -17.29 -5.84
N ASP A 56 -6.42 -17.19 -7.14
CA ASP A 56 -7.71 -16.68 -7.63
C ASP A 56 -8.74 -17.81 -7.59
N ASP A 57 -9.20 -18.12 -6.37
CA ASP A 57 -10.15 -19.19 -6.05
C ASP A 57 -11.60 -18.71 -5.97
N GLY A 58 -11.85 -17.43 -6.25
CA GLY A 58 -13.16 -16.79 -6.16
C GLY A 58 -13.67 -16.56 -4.74
N GLN A 59 -12.92 -16.98 -3.71
CA GLN A 59 -13.25 -16.74 -2.30
C GLN A 59 -12.41 -15.60 -1.72
N THR A 60 -11.22 -15.37 -2.27
CA THR A 60 -10.30 -14.34 -1.79
C THR A 60 -10.75 -12.94 -2.21
N ASP A 61 -11.03 -12.09 -1.23
CA ASP A 61 -11.33 -10.66 -1.45
C ASP A 61 -10.02 -9.84 -1.57
N PHE A 62 -9.50 -9.73 -2.79
CA PHE A 62 -8.25 -9.00 -3.06
C PHE A 62 -8.35 -7.51 -2.75
N ASP A 63 -9.52 -6.91 -2.95
CA ASP A 63 -9.78 -5.49 -2.66
C ASP A 63 -9.65 -5.23 -1.16
N LEU A 64 -10.21 -6.09 -0.32
CA LEU A 64 -10.09 -5.99 1.14
C LEU A 64 -8.64 -6.14 1.60
N ILE A 65 -7.90 -7.10 1.04
CA ILE A 65 -6.50 -7.34 1.42
C ILE A 65 -5.62 -6.15 1.03
N GLU A 66 -5.74 -5.64 -0.20
CA GLU A 66 -4.99 -4.45 -0.64
C GLU A 66 -5.32 -3.23 0.22
N HIS A 67 -6.61 -3.05 0.55
CA HIS A 67 -7.07 -1.95 1.39
C HIS A 67 -6.48 -2.03 2.80
N GLN A 68 -6.52 -3.20 3.43
CA GLN A 68 -5.96 -3.43 4.75
C GLN A 68 -4.44 -3.20 4.77
N LEU A 69 -3.73 -3.66 3.73
CA LEU A 69 -2.29 -3.44 3.62
C LEU A 69 -1.97 -1.94 3.49
N THR A 70 -2.74 -1.22 2.66
CA THR A 70 -2.61 0.24 2.50
C THR A 70 -2.83 0.96 3.82
N ILE A 71 -3.86 0.56 4.60
CA ILE A 71 -4.14 1.08 5.94
C ILE A 71 -2.95 0.83 6.86
N ASN A 72 -2.43 -0.39 6.93
CA ASN A 72 -1.33 -0.75 7.81
C ASN A 72 -0.08 0.09 7.52
N TYR A 73 0.27 0.25 6.24
CA TYR A 73 1.37 1.12 5.83
C TYR A 73 1.11 2.59 6.18
N ALA A 74 -0.12 3.08 5.97
CA ALA A 74 -0.50 4.45 6.33
C ALA A 74 -0.42 4.70 7.84
N TYR A 75 -0.77 3.72 8.68
CA TYR A 75 -0.59 3.77 10.13
C TYR A 75 0.89 3.82 10.53
N ALA A 76 1.73 3.03 9.88
CA ALA A 76 3.15 2.93 10.21
C ALA A 76 3.98 4.14 9.74
N LEU A 77 3.68 4.67 8.54
CA LEU A 77 4.55 5.62 7.83
C LEU A 77 3.89 6.99 7.63
N GLY A 78 2.62 7.12 8.00
CA GLY A 78 1.81 8.31 7.78
C GLY A 78 1.01 8.25 6.47
N ARG A 79 -0.26 8.64 6.55
CA ARG A 79 -1.20 8.63 5.43
C ARG A 79 -0.71 9.41 4.21
N ASP A 80 0.01 10.50 4.39
CA ASP A 80 0.49 11.34 3.28
C ASP A 80 1.63 10.73 2.47
N ASN A 81 2.23 9.65 3.00
CA ASN A 81 3.35 8.96 2.37
C ASN A 81 2.91 7.72 1.59
N VAL A 82 1.67 7.27 1.77
CA VAL A 82 1.19 5.97 1.28
C VAL A 82 -0.01 6.15 0.35
N ARG A 83 0.03 5.52 -0.82
CA ARG A 83 -1.13 5.44 -1.73
C ARG A 83 -1.31 4.02 -2.25
N GLY A 84 -2.55 3.58 -2.39
CA GLY A 84 -2.90 2.28 -2.94
C GLY A 84 -4.40 2.17 -3.17
N GLY A 85 -4.83 1.23 -4.01
CA GLY A 85 -6.23 0.92 -4.32
C GLY A 85 -7.14 2.14 -4.40
N ARG A 86 -8.17 2.15 -3.54
CA ARG A 86 -9.17 3.24 -3.44
C ARG A 86 -8.61 4.59 -2.97
N PHE A 87 -7.40 4.63 -2.42
CA PHE A 87 -6.76 5.85 -1.92
C PHE A 87 -5.88 6.55 -2.96
N VAL A 88 -5.73 6.00 -4.17
CA VAL A 88 -4.84 6.57 -5.21
C VAL A 88 -5.26 7.99 -5.65
N ASN A 89 -6.56 8.31 -5.61
CA ASN A 89 -7.11 9.61 -6.02
C ASN A 89 -7.66 10.45 -4.86
N SER A 90 -7.60 9.96 -3.62
CA SER A 90 -8.05 10.76 -2.48
C SER A 90 -7.02 11.86 -2.24
N ILE A 91 -7.32 13.08 -2.69
CA ILE A 91 -6.68 14.30 -2.19
C ILE A 91 -6.78 14.19 -0.66
N ALA A 92 -5.69 14.45 0.05
CA ALA A 92 -5.68 14.47 1.51
C ALA A 92 -6.46 15.70 2.03
N THR A 93 -7.69 15.93 1.55
CA THR A 93 -8.63 16.90 2.10
C THR A 93 -9.17 16.34 3.40
N GLY A 94 -8.34 16.32 4.46
CA GLY A 94 -8.65 16.30 5.90
C GLY A 94 -9.79 15.45 6.47
N ARG A 95 -10.47 14.62 5.69
CA ARG A 95 -11.83 14.15 5.99
C ARG A 95 -12.20 12.85 5.27
N GLN A 96 -11.21 11.99 5.00
CA GLN A 96 -11.52 10.56 5.02
C GLN A 96 -11.12 10.11 6.41
N VAL A 97 -12.09 10.19 7.31
CA VAL A 97 -12.01 9.50 8.59
C VAL A 97 -11.88 8.02 8.26
N PHE A 98 -10.78 7.39 8.67
CA PHE A 98 -10.80 5.94 8.78
C PHE A 98 -12.02 5.62 9.66
N PRO A 99 -12.96 4.77 9.20
CA PRO A 99 -14.13 4.45 10.01
C PRO A 99 -13.63 4.08 11.39
N HIS A 100 -14.22 4.77 12.36
CA HIS A 100 -13.92 4.75 13.78
C HIS A 100 -13.87 3.33 14.31
N CYS A 101 -12.70 2.69 14.21
CA CYS A 101 -12.36 1.48 14.91
C CYS A 101 -10.96 1.69 15.47
N PHE A 102 -10.94 1.98 16.77
CA PHE A 102 -9.79 2.27 17.62
C PHE A 102 -9.20 3.68 17.63
N GLY A 103 -9.58 4.40 18.69
CA GLY A 103 -8.63 5.19 19.48
C GLY A 103 -8.40 6.60 18.97
N GLN A 104 -8.57 7.57 19.86
CA GLN A 104 -8.26 8.97 19.61
C GLN A 104 -6.82 9.12 19.11
N TRP A 105 -6.71 9.82 17.98
CA TRP A 105 -5.45 10.23 17.38
C TRP A 105 -4.73 11.21 18.31
N GLU A 106 -3.57 10.82 18.84
CA GLU A 106 -2.55 11.74 19.35
C GLU A 106 -1.30 11.59 18.47
N LYS A 107 -0.81 12.71 17.91
CA LYS A 107 0.44 12.73 17.14
C LYS A 107 1.57 12.12 18.00
N GLY A 108 2.18 11.03 17.53
CA GLY A 108 3.42 10.50 18.10
C GLY A 108 3.30 9.30 19.05
N LYS A 109 2.11 8.69 19.21
CA LYS A 109 1.99 7.42 19.96
C LYS A 109 1.69 6.25 19.02
N SER A 110 2.61 5.28 18.94
CA SER A 110 2.37 4.00 18.29
C SER A 110 1.41 3.15 19.14
N ASP A 111 0.36 2.57 18.53
CA ASP A 111 -0.54 1.63 19.22
C ASP A 111 0.26 0.42 19.74
N PRO A 112 0.27 0.13 21.06
CA PRO A 112 1.06 -0.95 21.64
C PRO A 112 0.62 -2.36 21.19
N ARG A 113 -0.54 -2.51 20.54
CA ARG A 113 -1.02 -3.79 19.98
C ARG A 113 -0.54 -4.03 18.55
N ILE A 114 -0.06 -2.98 17.88
CA ILE A 114 0.57 -3.10 16.56
C ILE A 114 2.05 -3.36 16.80
N LYS A 115 2.46 -4.63 16.69
CA LYS A 115 3.88 -4.99 16.68
C LYS A 115 4.54 -4.18 15.56
N LYS A 116 5.49 -3.31 15.91
CA LYS A 116 6.30 -2.61 14.91
C LYS A 116 6.85 -3.66 13.94
N PRO A 117 6.70 -3.51 12.61
CA PRO A 117 7.41 -4.38 11.69
C PRO A 117 8.90 -4.25 12.01
N VAL A 118 9.48 -5.35 12.47
CA VAL A 118 10.92 -5.44 12.68
C VAL A 118 11.52 -5.56 11.29
N TRP A 119 11.88 -4.43 10.72
CA TRP A 119 12.73 -4.41 9.54
C TRP A 119 14.12 -4.80 10.02
N VAL A 120 14.45 -6.09 9.88
CA VAL A 120 15.81 -6.58 10.07
C VAL A 120 16.64 -6.00 8.93
N VAL A 121 17.51 -5.05 9.28
CA VAL A 121 18.64 -4.59 8.46
C VAL A 121 19.71 -5.66 8.37
#